data_AF-A0AAU9AM33-F1
#
_entry.id   AF-A0AAU9AM33-F1
#
_cell.length_a   1.000
_cell.length_b   1.000
_cell.length_c   1.000
_cell.angle_alpha   90.00
_cell.angle_beta   90.00
_cell.angle_gamma   90.00
#
_symmetry.space_group_name_H-M   'P 1'
#
loop_
_entity.id
_entity.type
_entity.pdbx_description
1 polymer ?
#
loop_
_entity_poly.entity_id
_entity_poly.type
_entity_poly.pdbx_seq_one_letter_code
_entity_poly.pdbx_strand_id
1 'polypeptide(L)'
;MNISNAIASKRGWLASLLVPLALALPLQSVQAQSFTTLRTWPAGSFATGWTTIVDTPNGLLYYNAQNGAGSVGRIDSTGNHVTIRSYPAGSFATGWTSIVSTPNGLLFYNAQTGAGAIGRIDSAGNHTTLATYPNGAFALGWNRVVYSPNGVLFYNPANGAGATGRVN
;
A
#
# COMPACT_ATOMS: atom_id res chain seq x y z
N MET A 1 -86.24 -32.88 -24.00
CA MET A 1 -85.14 -33.61 -23.36
C MET A 1 -84.83 -32.92 -22.04
N ASN A 2 -84.92 -33.71 -20.99
CA ASN A 2 -84.81 -33.38 -19.57
C ASN A 2 -83.33 -33.31 -19.17
N ILE A 3 -82.92 -32.39 -18.27
CA ILE A 3 -82.31 -32.72 -16.96
C ILE A 3 -81.81 -31.48 -16.19
N SER A 4 -82.57 -31.16 -15.14
CA SER A 4 -82.18 -30.90 -13.74
C SER A 4 -81.09 -29.89 -13.35
N ASN A 5 -81.54 -28.88 -12.59
CA ASN A 5 -80.84 -28.18 -11.52
C ASN A 5 -80.11 -29.15 -10.56
N ALA A 6 -78.87 -28.81 -10.16
CA ALA A 6 -78.33 -29.20 -8.87
C ALA A 6 -77.25 -28.23 -8.41
N ILE A 7 -77.54 -27.55 -7.30
CA ILE A 7 -76.62 -26.75 -6.48
C ILE A 7 -75.71 -27.73 -5.74
N ALA A 8 -74.40 -27.63 -5.91
CA ALA A 8 -73.43 -28.33 -5.08
C ALA A 8 -72.50 -27.32 -4.39
N SER A 9 -72.91 -26.94 -3.17
CA SER A 9 -72.08 -26.27 -2.17
C SER A 9 -70.87 -27.14 -1.83
N LYS A 10 -69.66 -26.67 -2.16
CA LYS A 10 -68.43 -27.19 -1.55
C LYS A 10 -67.86 -26.12 -0.63
N ARG A 11 -68.12 -26.34 0.67
CA ARG A 11 -67.43 -25.71 1.80
C ARG A 11 -65.92 -25.85 1.60
N GLY A 12 -65.26 -24.76 1.20
CA GLY A 12 -63.81 -24.63 1.30
C GLY A 12 -63.45 -24.39 2.76
N TRP A 13 -62.74 -25.34 3.37
CA TRP A 13 -62.24 -25.22 4.73
C TRP A 13 -61.17 -24.12 4.77
N LEU A 14 -61.34 -23.13 5.66
CA LEU A 14 -60.28 -22.17 5.98
C LEU A 14 -59.19 -22.94 6.74
N ALA A 15 -58.19 -23.44 6.03
CA ALA A 15 -56.94 -23.85 6.66
C ALA A 15 -56.22 -22.56 7.08
N SER A 16 -56.23 -22.27 8.38
CA SER A 16 -55.38 -21.23 8.96
C SER A 16 -53.92 -21.59 8.72
N LEU A 17 -53.33 -21.02 7.67
CA LEU A 17 -51.88 -21.10 7.45
C LEU A 17 -51.20 -20.24 8.51
N LEU A 18 -50.71 -20.88 9.58
CA LEU A 18 -49.66 -20.30 10.40
C LEU A 18 -48.40 -20.25 9.52
N VAL A 19 -48.17 -19.12 8.86
CA VAL A 19 -46.86 -18.82 8.26
C VAL A 19 -45.91 -18.60 9.44
N PRO A 20 -44.87 -19.43 9.63
CA PRO A 20 -43.85 -19.10 10.60
C PRO A 20 -43.22 -17.78 10.14
N LEU A 21 -43.28 -16.77 11.00
CA LEU A 21 -42.58 -15.51 10.80
C LEU A 21 -41.08 -15.81 10.84
N ALA A 22 -40.51 -16.14 9.68
CA ALA A 22 -39.06 -16.28 9.55
C ALA A 22 -38.45 -14.92 9.84
N LEU A 23 -37.64 -14.84 10.90
CA LEU A 23 -36.75 -13.72 11.14
C LEU A 23 -35.76 -13.69 9.97
N ALA A 24 -36.05 -12.89 8.93
CA ALA A 24 -35.11 -12.64 7.86
C ALA A 24 -33.99 -11.79 8.45
N LEU A 25 -32.88 -12.42 8.83
CA LEU A 25 -31.64 -11.69 9.13
C LEU A 25 -31.30 -10.89 7.87
N PRO A 26 -31.01 -9.57 7.97
CA PRO A 26 -30.55 -8.83 6.81
C PRO A 26 -29.27 -9.49 6.31
N LEU A 27 -29.29 -9.93 5.05
CA LEU A 27 -28.08 -10.30 4.34
C LEU A 27 -27.18 -9.08 4.37
N GLN A 28 -26.12 -9.12 5.17
CA GLN A 28 -25.07 -8.11 5.10
C GLN A 28 -24.49 -8.20 3.70
N SER A 29 -24.73 -7.18 2.87
CA SER A 29 -24.12 -7.10 1.56
C SER A 29 -22.61 -7.05 1.76
N VAL A 30 -21.91 -8.13 1.42
CA VAL A 30 -20.45 -8.10 1.33
C VAL A 30 -20.12 -7.13 0.19
N GLN A 31 -19.71 -5.92 0.53
CA GLN A 31 -19.30 -4.95 -0.48
C GLN A 31 -18.04 -5.48 -1.14
N ALA A 32 -18.15 -5.97 -2.38
CA ALA A 32 -16.99 -6.39 -3.15
C ALA A 32 -16.06 -5.19 -3.34
N GLN A 33 -14.80 -5.34 -2.93
CA GLN A 33 -13.79 -4.34 -3.22
C GLN A 33 -13.26 -4.56 -4.64
N SER A 34 -13.13 -3.48 -5.40
CA SER A 34 -12.54 -3.48 -6.74
C SER A 34 -11.36 -2.51 -6.80
N PHE A 35 -10.35 -2.86 -7.60
CA PHE A 35 -9.31 -1.92 -7.99
C PHE A 35 -9.75 -1.14 -9.24
N THR A 36 -9.48 0.16 -9.29
CA THR A 36 -9.78 1.01 -10.45
C THR A 36 -8.52 1.75 -10.89
N THR A 37 -8.14 1.60 -12.16
CA THR A 37 -7.09 2.42 -12.76
C THR A 37 -7.63 3.83 -12.99
N LEU A 38 -7.09 4.81 -12.25
CA LEU A 38 -7.48 6.22 -12.39
C LEU A 38 -6.88 6.86 -13.65
N ARG A 39 -5.59 6.58 -13.91
CA ARG A 39 -4.84 7.15 -15.03
C ARG A 39 -3.76 6.19 -15.50
N THR A 40 -3.56 6.15 -16.81
CA THR A 40 -2.45 5.45 -17.47
C THR A 40 -1.60 6.48 -18.22
N TRP A 41 -0.28 6.38 -18.10
CA TRP A 41 0.66 7.20 -18.85
C TRP A 41 1.39 6.36 -19.90
N PRO A 42 1.67 6.90 -21.11
CA PRO A 42 2.47 6.20 -22.10
C PRO A 42 3.92 6.00 -21.62
N ALA A 43 4.61 5.03 -22.23
CA ALA A 43 6.04 4.80 -21.99
C ALA A 43 6.85 6.08 -22.23
N GLY A 44 7.82 6.37 -21.36
CA GLY A 44 8.62 7.60 -21.39
C GLY A 44 8.05 8.79 -20.62
N SER A 45 6.85 8.67 -20.02
CA SER A 45 6.25 9.77 -19.22
C SER A 45 6.96 10.03 -17.90
N PHE A 46 7.74 9.08 -17.40
CA PHE A 46 8.56 9.21 -16.20
C PHE A 46 10.02 9.01 -16.56
N ALA A 47 10.92 9.70 -15.84
CA ALA A 47 12.35 9.41 -15.90
C ALA A 47 12.62 7.93 -15.58
N THR A 48 13.63 7.36 -16.22
CA THR A 48 14.02 5.95 -16.05
C THR A 48 15.09 5.81 -14.96
N GLY A 49 15.34 4.57 -14.52
CA GLY A 49 16.41 4.25 -13.58
C GLY A 49 16.07 4.42 -12.10
N TRP A 50 14.83 4.76 -11.74
CA TRP A 50 14.39 4.67 -10.35
C TRP A 50 14.48 3.22 -9.87
N THR A 51 15.26 2.98 -8.81
CA THR A 51 15.47 1.66 -8.20
C THR A 51 14.56 1.46 -6.99
N THR A 52 14.11 2.54 -6.37
CA THR A 52 13.21 2.50 -5.21
C THR A 52 12.20 3.63 -5.30
N ILE A 53 10.94 3.31 -5.02
CA ILE A 53 9.85 4.27 -4.87
C ILE A 53 9.18 3.96 -3.55
N VAL A 54 9.03 4.96 -2.68
CA VAL A 54 8.43 4.80 -1.36
C VAL A 54 7.40 5.89 -1.12
N ASP A 55 6.24 5.50 -0.59
CA ASP A 55 5.24 6.45 -0.13
C ASP A 55 5.70 7.11 1.18
N THR A 56 5.48 8.41 1.29
CA THR A 56 5.85 9.19 2.46
C THR A 56 4.68 10.10 2.84
N PRO A 57 4.61 10.61 4.09
CA PRO A 57 3.55 11.53 4.48
C PRO A 57 3.43 12.78 3.59
N ASN A 58 4.48 13.13 2.84
CA ASN A 58 4.53 14.34 2.02
C ASN A 58 4.60 14.06 0.51
N GLY A 59 4.47 12.80 0.07
CA GLY A 59 4.51 12.40 -1.34
C GLY A 59 5.34 11.15 -1.59
N LEU A 60 5.43 10.72 -2.85
CA LEU A 60 6.22 9.59 -3.29
C LEU A 60 7.69 10.03 -3.49
N LEU A 61 8.61 9.41 -2.77
CA LEU A 61 10.05 9.56 -3.04
C LEU A 61 10.49 8.52 -4.06
N TYR A 62 11.02 8.99 -5.19
CA TYR A 62 11.73 8.20 -6.19
C TYR A 62 13.22 8.32 -5.95
N TYR A 63 13.95 7.21 -6.02
CA TYR A 63 15.39 7.15 -5.76
C TYR A 63 16.10 6.27 -6.80
N ASN A 64 17.30 6.67 -7.22
CA ASN A 64 18.17 5.92 -8.11
C ASN A 64 19.45 5.50 -7.35
N ALA A 65 19.60 4.19 -7.11
CA ALA A 65 20.73 3.64 -6.37
C ALA A 65 22.08 3.76 -7.10
N GLN A 66 22.07 3.87 -8.43
CA GLN A 66 23.32 3.91 -9.21
C GLN A 66 24.01 5.26 -9.10
N ASN A 67 23.24 6.36 -9.11
CA ASN A 67 23.79 7.72 -9.17
C ASN A 67 23.33 8.65 -8.03
N GLY A 68 22.47 8.19 -7.13
CA GLY A 68 22.00 9.00 -6.00
C GLY A 68 21.07 10.16 -6.39
N ALA A 69 20.49 10.13 -7.59
CA ALA A 69 19.43 11.06 -7.97
C ALA A 69 18.11 10.68 -7.28
N GLY A 70 17.19 11.64 -7.22
CA GLY A 70 15.86 11.43 -6.66
C GLY A 70 14.83 12.42 -7.16
N SER A 71 13.58 12.18 -6.79
CA SER A 71 12.44 13.07 -7.06
C SER A 71 11.38 12.87 -5.99
N VAL A 72 10.62 13.92 -5.67
CA VAL A 72 9.40 13.81 -4.88
C VAL A 72 8.23 14.20 -5.75
N GLY A 73 7.27 13.28 -5.87
CA GLY A 73 6.03 13.47 -6.61
C GLY A 73 4.80 13.34 -5.72
N ARG A 74 3.66 13.86 -6.19
CA ARG A 74 2.35 13.69 -5.56
C ARG A 74 1.34 13.22 -6.57
N ILE A 75 0.41 12.38 -6.13
CA ILE A 75 -0.73 11.93 -6.92
C ILE A 75 -1.99 12.52 -6.28
N ASP A 76 -2.82 13.21 -7.06
CA ASP A 76 -4.11 13.71 -6.58
C ASP A 76 -5.21 12.62 -6.64
N SER A 77 -6.39 12.95 -6.12
CA SER A 77 -7.54 12.03 -6.08
C SER A 77 -8.04 11.56 -7.46
N THR A 78 -7.67 12.27 -8.53
CA THR A 78 -8.01 11.91 -9.92
C THR A 78 -6.90 11.13 -10.62
N GLY A 79 -5.81 10.83 -9.90
CA GLY A 79 -4.66 10.12 -10.42
C GLY A 79 -3.66 11.00 -11.16
N ASN A 80 -3.76 12.34 -11.15
CA ASN A 80 -2.74 13.18 -11.76
C ASN A 80 -1.48 13.17 -10.89
N HIS A 81 -0.33 12.96 -11.53
CA HIS A 81 0.97 13.00 -10.88
C HIS A 81 1.68 14.33 -11.16
N VAL A 82 2.22 14.98 -10.14
CA VAL A 82 3.07 16.17 -10.26
C VAL A 82 4.38 15.96 -9.51
N THR A 83 5.50 16.29 -10.15
CA THR A 83 6.80 16.37 -9.47
C THR A 83 6.89 17.70 -8.74
N ILE A 84 7.09 17.66 -7.43
CA ILE A 84 7.22 18.87 -6.59
C ILE A 84 8.69 19.21 -6.30
N ARG A 85 9.59 18.22 -6.40
CA ARG A 85 11.02 18.42 -6.18
C ARG A 85 11.84 17.42 -6.98
N SER A 86 12.91 17.90 -7.60
CA SER A 86 13.92 17.05 -8.24
C SER A 86 15.25 17.15 -7.49
N TYR A 87 15.99 16.05 -7.50
CA TYR A 87 17.32 15.93 -6.91
C TYR A 87 18.30 15.42 -7.98
N PRO A 88 19.31 16.21 -8.37
CA PRO A 88 20.31 15.77 -9.33
C PRO A 88 21.12 14.58 -8.78
N ALA A 89 21.86 13.90 -9.66
CA ALA A 89 22.80 12.85 -9.26
C ALA A 89 23.76 13.35 -8.16
N GLY A 90 24.08 12.48 -7.20
CA GLY A 90 24.89 12.80 -6.02
C GLY A 90 24.15 13.49 -4.88
N SER A 91 22.84 13.77 -5.01
CA SER A 91 22.06 14.37 -3.92
C SER A 91 21.85 13.44 -2.74
N PHE A 92 21.78 12.13 -3.01
CA PHE A 92 21.72 11.07 -2.01
C PHE A 92 22.96 10.20 -2.12
N ALA A 93 23.32 9.54 -1.02
CA ALA A 93 24.28 8.44 -1.08
C ALA A 93 23.77 7.35 -2.04
N THR A 94 24.73 6.69 -2.67
CA THR A 94 24.54 5.64 -3.67
C THR A 94 24.36 4.28 -2.99
N GLY A 95 23.70 3.35 -3.68
CA GLY A 95 23.58 1.96 -3.24
C GLY A 95 22.53 1.66 -2.17
N TRP A 96 21.60 2.57 -1.86
CA TRP A 96 20.48 2.19 -0.99
C TRP A 96 19.64 1.11 -1.67
N THR A 97 19.51 -0.03 -1.01
CA THR A 97 18.75 -1.20 -1.49
C THR A 97 17.32 -1.21 -1.01
N SER A 98 17.03 -0.49 0.06
CA SER A 98 15.69 -0.38 0.64
C SER A 98 15.52 0.99 1.25
N ILE A 99 14.34 1.57 1.03
CA ILE A 99 13.91 2.81 1.67
C ILE A 99 12.51 2.55 2.18
N VAL A 100 12.29 2.74 3.47
CA VAL A 100 11.00 2.50 4.13
C VAL A 100 10.57 3.75 4.86
N SER A 101 9.30 4.13 4.68
CA SER A 101 8.71 5.23 5.43
C SER A 101 8.20 4.77 6.78
N THR A 102 8.52 5.55 7.81
CA THR A 102 8.04 5.38 9.18
C THR A 102 7.52 6.73 9.68
N PRO A 103 6.71 6.76 10.76
CA PRO A 103 6.23 8.02 11.34
C PRO A 103 7.35 8.98 11.74
N ASN A 104 8.52 8.45 12.11
CA ASN A 104 9.67 9.22 12.59
C ASN A 104 10.71 9.51 11.50
N GLY A 105 10.46 9.09 10.25
CA GLY A 105 11.35 9.36 9.12
C GLY A 105 11.46 8.20 8.14
N LEU A 106 12.23 8.44 7.08
CA LEU A 106 12.61 7.44 6.09
C LEU A 106 13.87 6.73 6.56
N LEU A 107 13.80 5.40 6.63
CA LEU A 107 14.95 4.55 6.88
C LEU A 107 15.53 4.09 5.55
N PHE A 108 16.76 4.48 5.26
CA PHE A 108 17.56 4.02 4.13
C PHE A 108 18.48 2.89 4.60
N TYR A 109 18.59 1.83 3.80
CA TYR A 109 19.41 0.66 4.13
C TYR A 109 20.14 0.11 2.89
N ASN A 110 21.41 -0.26 3.08
CA ASN A 110 22.26 -0.91 2.07
C ASN A 110 22.54 -2.36 2.46
N ALA A 111 22.01 -3.32 1.69
CA ALA A 111 22.10 -4.75 1.97
C ALA A 111 23.51 -5.33 1.82
N GLN A 112 24.35 -4.69 1.00
CA GLN A 112 25.71 -5.13 0.72
C GLN A 112 26.68 -4.67 1.81
N THR A 113 26.51 -3.45 2.32
CA THR A 113 27.44 -2.85 3.29
C THR A 113 26.93 -2.83 4.71
N GLY A 114 25.62 -2.99 4.94
CA GLY A 114 25.02 -2.84 6.26
C GLY A 114 24.97 -1.39 6.75
N ALA A 115 25.23 -0.42 5.87
CA ALA A 115 25.04 1.00 6.18
C ALA A 115 23.55 1.35 6.24
N GLY A 116 23.26 2.44 6.93
CA GLY A 116 21.92 3.02 6.96
C GLY A 116 21.93 4.53 7.13
N ALA A 117 20.78 5.13 6.95
CA ALA A 117 20.55 6.53 7.28
C ALA A 117 19.09 6.75 7.66
N ILE A 118 18.83 7.76 8.49
CA ILE A 118 17.49 8.28 8.72
C ILE A 118 17.42 9.65 8.07
N GLY A 119 16.39 9.90 7.29
CA GLY A 119 16.10 11.23 6.78
C GLY A 119 14.62 11.55 6.78
N ARG A 120 14.29 12.79 6.45
CA ARG A 120 12.91 13.27 6.34
C ARG A 120 12.71 13.98 5.02
N ILE A 121 11.47 13.96 4.54
CA ILE A 121 11.00 14.81 3.44
C ILE A 121 9.94 15.74 4.03
N ASP A 122 10.09 17.05 3.85
CA ASP A 122 9.09 18.04 4.28
C ASP A 122 7.96 18.23 3.25
N SER A 123 7.00 19.12 3.54
CA SER A 123 5.85 19.37 2.68
C SER A 123 6.20 20.10 1.37
N ALA A 124 7.36 20.73 1.25
CA ALA A 124 7.90 21.27 0.01
C ALA A 124 8.74 20.23 -0.76
N GLY A 125 8.86 19.02 -0.21
CA GLY A 125 9.64 17.94 -0.77
C GLY A 125 11.13 18.04 -0.46
N ASN A 126 11.60 18.94 0.43
CA ASN A 126 13.00 19.05 0.83
C ASN A 126 13.45 17.85 1.67
N HIS A 127 14.65 17.36 1.42
CA HIS A 127 15.28 16.29 2.16
C HIS A 127 16.21 16.81 3.24
N THR A 128 16.22 16.13 4.39
CA THR A 128 17.21 16.33 5.45
C THR A 128 17.63 14.99 6.01
N THR A 129 18.94 14.76 6.11
CA THR A 129 19.50 13.61 6.82
C THR A 129 19.55 13.92 8.31
N LEU A 130 18.92 13.06 9.12
CA LEU A 130 18.84 13.18 10.58
C LEU A 130 19.90 12.32 11.29
N ALA A 131 20.23 11.17 10.72
CA ALA A 131 21.25 10.27 11.25
C ALA A 131 21.89 9.44 10.14
N THR A 132 23.13 9.04 10.35
CA THR A 132 23.85 8.11 9.48
C THR A 132 24.43 6.97 10.30
N TYR A 133 24.47 5.80 9.69
CA TYR A 133 25.02 4.59 10.27
C TYR A 133 26.09 4.04 9.31
N PRO A 134 27.33 3.81 9.80
CA PRO A 134 28.43 3.39 8.95
C PRO A 134 28.22 1.95 8.42
N ASN A 135 29.08 1.54 7.49
CA ASN A 135 29.14 0.15 7.03
C ASN A 135 29.27 -0.81 8.23
N GLY A 136 28.52 -1.92 8.20
CA GLY A 136 28.48 -2.91 9.27
C GLY A 136 27.58 -2.55 10.46
N ALA A 137 26.91 -1.40 10.47
CA ALA A 137 26.01 -1.02 11.55
C ALA A 137 24.77 -1.93 11.64
N PHE A 138 24.33 -2.47 10.52
CA PHE A 138 23.25 -3.45 10.44
C PHE A 138 23.76 -4.76 9.81
N ALA A 139 23.10 -5.87 10.16
CA ALA A 139 23.34 -7.15 9.48
C ALA A 139 23.09 -7.03 7.97
N LEU A 140 23.80 -7.86 7.20
CA LEU A 140 23.80 -7.83 5.74
C LEU A 140 22.68 -8.68 5.14
N GLY A 141 22.40 -8.44 3.86
CA GLY A 141 21.54 -9.32 3.04
C GLY A 141 20.04 -9.19 3.28
N TRP A 142 19.58 -8.15 3.99
CA TRP A 142 18.14 -7.89 4.07
C TRP A 142 17.63 -7.40 2.71
N ASN A 143 16.85 -8.23 2.01
CA ASN A 143 16.33 -7.92 0.68
C ASN A 143 14.83 -7.57 0.68
N ARG A 144 14.20 -7.63 1.86
CA ARG A 144 12.84 -7.18 2.10
C ARG A 144 12.84 -6.40 3.40
N VAL A 145 12.45 -5.14 3.33
CA VAL A 145 12.34 -4.27 4.50
C VAL A 145 10.96 -3.63 4.44
N VAL A 146 10.20 -3.74 5.52
CA VAL A 146 8.80 -3.26 5.57
C VAL A 146 8.49 -2.63 6.92
N TYR A 147 7.70 -1.57 6.90
CA TYR A 147 7.20 -0.92 8.10
C TYR A 147 5.85 -1.51 8.52
N SER A 148 5.64 -1.56 9.83
CA SER A 148 4.37 -1.78 10.51
C SER A 148 4.25 -0.76 11.66
N PRO A 149 3.05 -0.47 12.19
CA PRO A 149 2.88 0.43 13.34
C PRO A 149 3.79 0.14 14.53
N ASN A 150 4.20 -1.12 14.73
CA ASN A 150 5.03 -1.56 15.85
C ASN A 150 6.54 -1.66 15.53
N GLY A 151 6.96 -1.29 14.31
CA GLY A 151 8.37 -1.30 13.92
C GLY A 151 8.60 -1.72 12.47
N VAL A 152 9.88 -1.86 12.12
CA VAL A 152 10.38 -2.28 10.81
C VAL A 152 10.85 -3.73 10.89
N LEU A 153 10.39 -4.57 9.96
CA LEU A 153 10.91 -5.91 9.74
C LEU A 153 11.95 -5.87 8.62
N PHE A 154 13.10 -6.45 8.89
CA PHE A 154 14.10 -6.83 7.91
C PHE A 154 14.03 -8.34 7.69
N TYR A 155 14.02 -8.77 6.43
CA TYR A 155 13.91 -10.18 6.07
C TYR A 155 14.87 -10.54 4.93
N ASN A 156 15.56 -11.67 5.09
CA ASN A 156 16.44 -12.24 4.09
C ASN A 156 15.76 -13.48 3.46
N PRO A 157 15.30 -13.38 2.19
CA PRO A 157 14.62 -14.49 1.51
C PRO A 157 15.55 -15.66 1.17
N ALA A 158 16.88 -15.46 1.16
CA ALA A 158 17.82 -16.52 0.81
C ALA A 158 18.00 -17.55 1.94
N ASN A 159 17.79 -17.16 3.19
CA ASN A 159 18.00 -18.03 4.35
C ASN A 159 16.90 -17.95 5.43
N GLY A 160 15.87 -17.13 5.22
CA GLY A 160 14.76 -16.98 6.16
C GLY A 160 15.08 -16.19 7.42
N ALA A 161 16.28 -15.61 7.55
CA ALA A 161 16.61 -14.78 8.71
C ALA A 161 15.74 -13.52 8.73
N GLY A 162 15.52 -12.96 9.92
CA GLY A 162 14.85 -11.68 10.08
C GLY A 162 15.31 -10.94 11.33
N ALA A 163 15.11 -9.63 11.31
CA ALA A 163 15.35 -8.75 12.45
C ALA A 163 14.22 -7.71 12.53
N THR A 164 13.89 -7.26 13.73
CA THR A 164 12.98 -6.13 13.92
C THR A 164 13.72 -4.94 14.51
N GLY A 165 13.27 -3.74 14.16
CA GLY A 165 13.83 -2.49 14.66
C GLY A 165 12.79 -1.38 14.64
N ARG A 166 13.17 -0.18 15.10
CA ARG A 166 12.32 1.02 15.04
C ARG A 166 13.18 2.25 14.85
N VAL A 167 12.62 3.23 14.13
CA VAL A 167 13.15 4.60 14.07
C VAL A 167 12.47 5.36 15.20
N ASN A 168 13.25 5.94 16.11
CA ASN A 168 12.76 6.74 17.24
C ASN A 168 13.00 8.23 16.98
#